data_AF-A0A9P6E0L9-F1
#
_entry.id   AF-A0A9P6E0L9-F1
#
_cell.length_a   1.000
_cell.length_b   1.000
_cell.length_c   1.000
_cell.angle_alpha   90.00
_cell.angle_beta   90.00
_cell.angle_gamma   90.00
#
_symmetry.space_group_name_H-M   'P 1'
#
loop_
_entity.id
_entity.type
_entity.pdbx_description
1 polymer ?
#
loop_
_entity_poly.entity_id
_entity_poly.type
_entity_poly.pdbx_seq_one_letter_code
_entity_poly.pdbx_strand_id
1 'polypeptide(L)'
;MAIPPPPGVFAIINSVPDPVTGIGLAVQFIPNPPIGAPLSVAPYDAGNPVQLWQFNPAVPPPDATTIVPLLNAGAQAIALGALVAAAVGGAPTPGHSMRLNPSLALQFNPEGRVWNLVEPAPNAPVGLNLPEAGNQLQRWILLPVPFVGP
;
A
#
# COMPACT_ATOMS: atom_id res chain seq x y z
N MET A 1 2.51 15.53 11.98
CA MET A 1 2.43 14.26 12.74
C MET A 1 1.74 13.24 11.84
N ALA A 2 2.32 12.04 11.65
CA ALA A 2 1.67 10.99 10.86
C ALA A 2 0.68 10.21 11.73
N ILE A 3 -0.48 9.86 11.17
CA ILE A 3 -1.58 9.18 11.87
C ILE A 3 -1.82 7.79 11.28
N PRO A 4 -2.35 6.83 12.05
CA PRO A 4 -2.79 5.56 11.47
C PRO A 4 -3.96 5.80 10.49
N PRO A 5 -3.98 5.15 9.31
CA PRO A 5 -5.16 5.12 8.46
C PRO A 5 -6.38 4.55 9.20
N PRO A 6 -7.61 4.98 8.85
CA PRO A 6 -8.82 4.39 9.39
C PRO A 6 -8.91 2.89 9.03
N PRO A 7 -9.45 2.04 9.92
CA PRO A 7 -9.68 0.64 9.61
C PRO A 7 -10.79 0.48 8.56
N GLY A 8 -10.69 -0.54 7.71
CA GLY A 8 -11.67 -0.82 6.65
C GLY A 8 -11.04 -1.37 5.37
N VAL A 9 -11.86 -1.52 4.33
CA VAL A 9 -11.43 -1.94 2.99
C VAL A 9 -11.26 -0.72 2.10
N PHE A 10 -10.09 -0.61 1.46
CA PHE A 10 -9.75 0.51 0.59
C PHE A 10 -9.06 0.03 -0.68
N ALA A 11 -9.23 0.79 -1.77
CA ALA A 11 -8.26 0.82 -2.84
C ALA A 11 -7.20 1.88 -2.53
N ILE A 12 -5.92 1.56 -2.77
CA ILE A 12 -4.80 2.48 -2.58
C ILE A 12 -4.41 3.00 -3.97
N ILE A 13 -4.67 4.28 -4.25
CA ILE A 13 -4.53 4.85 -5.59
C ILE A 13 -3.47 5.94 -5.58
N ASN A 14 -2.50 5.89 -6.49
CA ASN A 14 -1.53 6.96 -6.65
C ASN A 14 -2.19 8.21 -7.26
N SER A 15 -1.86 9.39 -6.75
CA SER A 15 -2.36 10.66 -7.30
C SER A 15 -1.83 10.97 -8.70
N VAL A 16 -0.71 10.37 -9.10
CA VAL A 16 -0.18 10.46 -10.46
C VAL A 16 -0.91 9.42 -11.31
N PRO A 17 -1.73 9.85 -12.28
CA PRO A 17 -2.45 8.93 -13.13
C PRO A 17 -1.52 8.23 -14.13
N ASP A 18 -2.01 7.13 -14.68
CA ASP A 18 -1.42 6.48 -15.84
C ASP A 18 -1.36 7.49 -17.01
N PRO A 19 -0.19 7.70 -17.65
CA PRO A 19 -0.02 8.73 -18.67
C PRO A 19 -0.72 8.41 -19.99
N VAL A 20 -1.14 7.16 -20.21
CA VAL A 20 -1.82 6.70 -21.42
C VAL A 20 -3.33 6.81 -21.27
N THR A 21 -3.87 6.39 -20.12
CA THR A 21 -5.31 6.28 -19.88
C THR A 21 -5.88 7.43 -19.04
N GLY A 22 -5.05 8.17 -18.32
CA GLY A 22 -5.47 9.20 -17.37
C GLY A 22 -6.13 8.64 -16.10
N ILE A 23 -6.20 7.31 -15.95
CA ILE A 23 -6.81 6.63 -14.80
C ILE A 23 -5.80 6.54 -13.65
N GLY A 24 -6.26 6.70 -12.41
CA GLY A 24 -5.42 6.52 -11.23
C GLY A 24 -4.81 5.12 -11.15
N LEU A 25 -3.53 5.02 -10.75
CA LEU A 25 -2.83 3.75 -10.62
C LEU A 25 -3.07 3.15 -9.23
N ALA A 26 -3.84 2.07 -9.16
CA ALA A 26 -4.14 1.35 -7.94
C ALA A 26 -3.07 0.31 -7.62
N VAL A 27 -2.68 0.22 -6.35
CA VAL A 27 -1.79 -0.82 -5.85
C VAL A 27 -2.50 -2.16 -5.92
N GLN A 28 -1.85 -3.12 -6.56
CA GLN A 28 -2.34 -4.48 -6.71
C GLN A 28 -1.32 -5.50 -6.20
N PHE A 29 -1.84 -6.66 -5.84
CA PHE A 29 -1.05 -7.84 -5.51
C PHE A 29 -1.29 -8.95 -6.53
N ILE A 30 -0.32 -9.85 -6.64
CA ILE A 30 -0.49 -11.10 -7.37
C ILE A 30 -1.18 -12.09 -6.40
N PRO A 31 -2.32 -12.71 -6.75
CA PRO A 31 -2.90 -13.78 -5.95
C PRO A 31 -1.91 -14.92 -5.75
N ASN A 32 -1.80 -15.44 -4.53
CA ASN A 32 -0.81 -16.46 -4.16
C ASN A 32 0.62 -16.09 -4.60
N PRO A 33 1.13 -14.91 -4.21
CA PRO A 33 2.43 -14.45 -4.66
C PRO A 33 3.53 -15.33 -4.05
N PRO A 34 4.65 -15.55 -4.77
CA PRO A 34 5.89 -16.00 -4.14
C PRO A 34 6.23 -15.10 -2.95
N ILE A 35 6.81 -15.66 -1.88
CA ILE A 35 7.27 -14.86 -0.73
C ILE A 35 8.24 -13.78 -1.23
N GLY A 36 7.95 -12.52 -0.90
CA GLY A 36 8.78 -11.39 -1.29
C GLY A 36 8.50 -10.88 -2.71
N ALA A 37 7.42 -11.32 -3.37
CA ALA A 37 7.02 -10.73 -4.64
C ALA A 37 6.66 -9.24 -4.46
N PRO A 38 7.17 -8.35 -5.32
CA PRO A 38 6.88 -6.93 -5.21
C PRO A 38 5.40 -6.66 -5.48
N LEU A 39 4.86 -5.67 -4.76
CA LEU A 39 3.60 -5.06 -5.14
C LEU A 39 3.80 -4.26 -6.42
N SER A 40 2.75 -4.18 -7.23
CA SER A 40 2.76 -3.38 -8.46
C SER A 40 1.54 -2.48 -8.50
N VAL A 41 1.45 -1.66 -9.55
CA VAL A 41 0.25 -0.87 -9.82
C VAL A 41 -0.38 -1.23 -11.16
N ALA A 42 -1.68 -0.97 -11.28
CA ALA A 42 -2.41 -1.02 -12.55
C ALA A 42 -3.50 0.06 -12.57
N PRO A 43 -4.08 0.40 -13.73
CA PRO A 43 -5.24 1.27 -13.78
C PRO A 43 -6.33 0.79 -12.81
N TYR A 44 -6.88 1.73 -12.03
CA TYR A 44 -7.90 1.42 -11.05
C TYR A 44 -9.15 0.84 -11.70
N ASP A 45 -9.60 -0.29 -11.16
CA ASP A 45 -10.83 -0.97 -11.50
C ASP A 45 -11.57 -1.33 -10.20
N ALA A 46 -12.70 -0.69 -9.96
CA ALA A 46 -13.51 -0.90 -8.76
C ALA A 46 -14.03 -2.34 -8.62
N GLY A 47 -14.13 -3.08 -9.73
CA GLY A 47 -14.53 -4.49 -9.74
C GLY A 47 -13.37 -5.47 -9.53
N ASN A 48 -12.12 -4.99 -9.46
CA ASN A 48 -10.95 -5.86 -9.38
C ASN A 48 -10.55 -6.12 -7.92
N PRO A 49 -10.82 -7.32 -7.37
CA PRO A 49 -10.56 -7.62 -5.98
C PRO A 49 -9.08 -7.71 -5.62
N VAL A 50 -8.17 -7.80 -6.60
CA VAL A 50 -6.72 -7.77 -6.33
C VAL A 50 -6.16 -6.36 -6.08
N GLN A 51 -7.01 -5.34 -6.19
CA GLN A 51 -6.70 -3.94 -5.86
C GLN A 51 -7.24 -3.52 -4.49
N LEU A 52 -7.84 -4.47 -3.75
CA LEU A 52 -8.50 -4.20 -2.48
C LEU A 52 -7.64 -4.63 -1.29
N TRP A 53 -7.55 -3.72 -0.31
CA TRP A 53 -6.69 -3.83 0.85
C TRP A 53 -7.49 -3.63 2.13
N GLN A 54 -7.37 -4.57 3.05
CA GLN A 54 -7.91 -4.47 4.40
C GLN A 54 -6.88 -3.78 5.31
N PHE A 55 -7.30 -2.67 5.91
CA PHE A 55 -6.55 -1.93 6.91
C PHE A 55 -7.03 -2.36 8.29
N ASN A 56 -6.14 -2.98 9.06
CA ASN A 56 -6.43 -3.45 10.41
C ASN A 56 -5.65 -2.62 11.44
N PRO A 57 -6.27 -2.19 12.54
CA PRO A 57 -5.54 -1.58 13.65
C PRO A 57 -4.48 -2.56 14.14
N ALA A 58 -3.23 -2.11 14.28
CA ALA A 58 -2.21 -2.94 14.89
C ALA A 58 -2.48 -3.09 16.38
N VAL A 59 -2.22 -4.28 16.89
CA VAL A 59 -2.32 -4.62 18.31
C VAL A 59 -0.92 -5.04 18.76
N PRO A 60 -0.35 -4.43 19.81
CA PRO A 60 0.28 -3.10 19.90
C PRO A 60 1.57 -2.95 19.06
N PRO A 61 2.08 -1.72 18.81
CA PRO A 61 1.57 -0.43 19.32
C PRO A 61 0.33 0.07 18.57
N PRO A 62 -0.57 0.82 19.24
CA PRO A 62 -1.88 1.25 18.69
C PRO A 62 -1.78 2.31 17.58
N ASP A 63 -0.60 2.87 17.37
CA ASP A 63 -0.36 3.94 16.39
C ASP A 63 0.10 3.41 15.03
N ALA A 64 -0.31 2.19 14.69
CA ALA A 64 0.17 1.42 13.55
C ALA A 64 -1.01 0.73 12.86
N THR A 65 -0.98 0.65 11.53
CA THR A 65 -1.99 -0.07 10.75
C THR A 65 -1.30 -1.14 9.93
N THR A 66 -1.77 -2.39 10.00
CA THR A 66 -1.34 -3.45 9.09
C THR A 66 -2.23 -3.43 7.86
N ILE A 67 -1.63 -3.64 6.69
CA ILE A 67 -2.36 -3.69 5.42
C ILE A 67 -2.25 -5.11 4.86
N VAL A 68 -3.41 -5.73 4.67
CA VAL A 68 -3.58 -7.12 4.23
C VAL A 68 -4.31 -7.10 2.89
N PRO A 69 -3.84 -7.83 1.86
CA PRO A 69 -4.60 -7.97 0.63
C PRO A 69 -5.91 -8.75 0.88
N LEU A 70 -7.04 -8.23 0.37
CA LEU A 70 -8.36 -8.76 0.71
C LEU A 70 -8.56 -10.24 0.30
N LEU A 71 -8.10 -10.63 -0.89
CA LEU A 71 -8.17 -12.02 -1.35
C LEU A 71 -7.03 -12.92 -0.85
N ASN A 72 -6.13 -12.39 -0.03
CA ASN A 72 -5.00 -13.15 0.49
C ASN A 72 -4.86 -12.90 2.00
N ALA A 73 -5.82 -13.43 2.76
CA ALA A 73 -5.98 -13.22 4.21
C ALA A 73 -4.79 -13.70 5.08
N GLY A 74 -3.71 -14.20 4.48
CA GLY A 74 -2.46 -14.56 5.14
C GLY A 74 -1.25 -13.75 4.67
N ALA A 75 -1.43 -12.75 3.81
CA ALA A 75 -0.37 -11.90 3.29
C ALA A 75 -0.42 -10.49 3.88
N GLN A 76 0.74 -9.84 3.97
CA GLN A 76 0.81 -8.43 4.38
C GLN A 76 1.80 -7.67 3.50
N ALA A 77 1.54 -6.38 3.30
CA ALA A 77 2.51 -5.49 2.69
C ALA A 77 3.69 -5.27 3.65
N ILE A 78 4.90 -5.62 3.22
CA ILE A 78 6.15 -5.44 3.97
C ILE A 78 7.13 -4.57 3.17
N ALA A 79 8.10 -4.02 3.88
CA ALA A 79 9.28 -3.44 3.27
C ALA A 79 10.31 -4.54 2.99
N LEU A 80 10.73 -4.70 1.74
CA LEU A 80 11.78 -5.65 1.34
C LEU A 80 12.83 -4.92 0.51
N GLY A 81 13.97 -4.57 1.14
CA GLY A 81 14.95 -3.69 0.50
C GLY A 81 14.30 -2.36 0.12
N ALA A 82 14.48 -1.89 -1.11
CA ALA A 82 13.89 -0.64 -1.63
C ALA A 82 12.46 -0.80 -2.20
N LEU A 83 11.80 -1.94 -1.96
CA LEU A 83 10.49 -2.26 -2.53
C LEU A 83 9.46 -2.56 -1.44
N VAL A 84 8.20 -2.39 -1.80
CA VAL A 84 7.07 -2.95 -1.05
C VAL A 84 6.74 -4.32 -1.63
N ALA A 85 6.70 -5.33 -0.78
CA ALA A 85 6.44 -6.71 -1.19
C ALA A 85 5.26 -7.32 -0.42
N ALA A 86 4.64 -8.35 -0.98
CA ALA A 86 3.72 -9.21 -0.26
C ALA A 86 4.52 -10.30 0.48
N ALA A 87 4.38 -10.37 1.81
CA ALA A 87 4.85 -11.50 2.60
C ALA A 87 3.68 -12.42 2.94
N VAL A 88 3.71 -13.67 2.47
CA VAL A 88 2.72 -14.72 2.77
C VAL A 88 3.20 -15.53 3.98
N GLY A 89 2.39 -15.60 5.03
CA GLY A 89 2.63 -16.44 6.19
C GLY A 89 3.47 -15.77 7.29
N GLY A 90 2.92 -15.76 8.50
CA GLY A 90 3.60 -15.28 9.70
C GLY A 90 2.91 -14.06 10.32
N ALA A 91 2.97 -13.98 11.65
CA ALA A 91 2.46 -12.85 12.41
C ALA A 91 2.97 -11.51 11.83
N PRO A 92 2.19 -10.41 11.97
CA PRO A 92 2.66 -9.10 11.58
C PRO A 92 4.03 -8.86 12.18
N THR A 93 5.06 -8.70 11.35
CA THR A 93 6.40 -8.47 11.88
C THR A 93 6.38 -7.08 12.52
N PRO A 94 6.76 -6.94 13.79
CA PRO A 94 6.84 -5.64 14.44
C PRO A 94 7.73 -4.71 13.61
N GLY A 95 7.19 -3.56 13.18
CA GLY A 95 7.88 -2.63 12.29
C GLY A 95 7.45 -2.65 10.82
N HIS A 96 6.39 -3.38 10.45
CA HIS A 96 5.71 -3.27 9.14
C HIS A 96 4.38 -2.53 9.24
N SER A 97 4.36 -1.51 10.08
CA SER A 97 3.18 -0.66 10.26
C SER A 97 3.18 0.49 9.27
N MET A 98 1.99 0.84 8.80
CA MET A 98 1.79 2.00 7.95
C MET A 98 1.13 3.17 8.70
N ARG A 99 1.60 4.36 8.34
CA ARG A 99 1.01 5.64 8.74
C ARG A 99 0.77 6.51 7.51
N LEU A 100 -0.25 7.35 7.59
CA LEU A 100 -0.47 8.45 6.66
C LEU A 100 0.16 9.71 7.23
N ASN A 101 1.06 10.34 6.48
CA ASN A 101 1.53 11.66 6.84
C ASN A 101 0.54 12.76 6.35
N PRO A 102 0.66 14.01 6.84
CA PRO A 102 -0.22 15.11 6.42
C PRO A 102 -0.19 15.43 4.91
N SER A 103 0.83 14.96 4.20
CA SER A 103 0.97 15.09 2.74
C SER A 103 0.35 13.92 1.97
N LEU A 104 -0.39 13.03 2.65
CA LEU A 104 -0.97 11.79 2.10
C LEU A 104 0.06 10.79 1.58
N ALA A 105 1.30 10.83 2.06
CA ALA A 105 2.27 9.77 1.79
C ALA A 105 2.03 8.58 2.74
N LEU A 106 2.06 7.38 2.19
CA LEU A 106 2.08 6.14 2.97
C LEU A 106 3.51 5.88 3.45
N GLN A 107 3.69 5.85 4.77
CA GLN A 107 4.98 5.73 5.44
C GLN A 107 5.08 4.38 6.16
N PHE A 108 6.16 3.64 5.92
CA PHE A 108 6.57 2.49 6.73
C PHE A 108 7.29 2.95 8.00
N ASN A 109 6.89 2.37 9.12
CA ASN A 109 7.44 2.64 10.44
C ASN A 109 8.08 1.39 11.04
N PRO A 110 9.32 1.46 11.57
CA PRO A 110 9.98 2.70 12.06
C PRO A 110 10.90 3.41 11.04
N GLU A 111 11.11 2.85 9.86
CA GLU A 111 12.18 3.29 8.94
C GLU A 111 11.97 4.68 8.31
N GLY A 112 10.75 5.24 8.42
CA GLY A 112 10.46 6.57 7.88
C GLY A 112 10.36 6.63 6.36
N ARG A 113 10.44 5.48 5.69
CA ARG A 113 10.39 5.38 4.23
C ARG A 113 8.97 5.52 3.72
N VAL A 114 8.79 6.18 2.59
CA VAL A 114 7.51 6.43 1.96
C VAL A 114 7.36 5.65 0.66
N TRP A 115 6.13 5.27 0.35
CA TRP A 115 5.76 4.59 -0.88
C TRP A 115 5.95 5.52 -2.08
N ASN A 116 6.58 5.01 -3.14
CA ASN A 116 6.84 5.76 -4.35
C ASN A 116 6.78 4.86 -5.58
N LEU A 117 6.31 5.39 -6.70
CA LEU A 117 6.45 4.80 -8.03
C LEU A 117 7.65 5.42 -8.71
N VAL A 118 8.62 4.60 -9.11
CA VAL A 118 9.78 5.06 -9.90
C VAL A 118 9.32 5.58 -11.26
N GLU A 119 8.31 4.92 -11.83
CA GLU A 119 7.65 5.30 -13.08
C GLU A 119 6.14 5.04 -12.95
N PRO A 120 5.26 6.01 -13.28
CA PRO A 120 3.82 5.83 -13.20
C PRO A 120 3.32 5.04 -14.42
N ALA A 121 3.59 3.73 -14.44
CA ALA A 121 3.18 2.83 -15.51
C ALA A 121 2.53 1.56 -14.95
N PRO A 122 1.63 0.90 -15.72
CA PRO A 122 1.10 -0.40 -15.33
C PRO A 122 2.22 -1.41 -15.10
N ASN A 123 2.05 -2.23 -14.07
CA ASN A 123 3.01 -3.22 -13.57
C ASN A 123 4.30 -2.62 -12.98
N ALA A 124 4.42 -1.29 -12.88
CA ALA A 124 5.53 -0.68 -12.17
C ALA A 124 5.53 -1.13 -10.70
N PRO A 125 6.70 -1.48 -10.13
CA PRO A 125 6.80 -1.89 -8.75
C PRO A 125 6.57 -0.71 -7.81
N VAL A 126 5.98 -0.98 -6.65
CA VAL A 126 5.88 0.01 -5.56
C VAL A 126 7.20 0.02 -4.79
N GLY A 127 7.91 1.13 -4.85
CA GLY A 127 9.18 1.36 -4.18
C GLY A 127 9.05 2.03 -2.82
N LEU A 128 10.18 2.10 -2.10
CA LEU A 128 10.35 2.76 -0.82
C LEU A 128 11.55 3.70 -0.84
N ASN A 129 11.30 4.98 -0.56
CA ASN A 129 12.32 6.02 -0.51
C ASN A 129 12.29 6.76 0.82
N LEU A 130 13.43 7.31 1.24
CA LEU A 130 13.43 8.28 2.34
C LEU A 130 12.85 9.61 1.82
N PRO A 131 12.06 10.33 2.64
CA PRO A 131 11.60 11.67 2.33
C PRO A 131 12.80 12.64 2.43
N GLU A 132 13.55 12.80 1.35
CA GLU A 132 14.64 13.77 1.26
C GLU A 132 14.12 15.18 0.91
N ALA A 133 14.81 16.21 1.39
CA ALA A 133 14.47 17.59 1.07
C ALA A 133 14.61 17.85 -0.44
N GLY A 134 13.49 17.94 -1.14
CA GLY A 134 13.42 18.18 -2.59
C GLY A 134 12.73 17.08 -3.39
N ASN A 135 12.58 15.87 -2.83
CA ASN A 135 11.77 14.82 -3.48
C ASN A 135 10.28 15.16 -3.31
N GLN A 136 9.56 15.24 -4.44
CA GLN A 136 8.10 15.31 -4.39
C GLN A 136 7.56 14.00 -3.80
N LEU A 137 6.97 14.09 -2.61
CA LEU A 137 6.27 12.97 -2.02
C LEU A 137 5.07 12.62 -2.90
N GLN A 138 5.03 11.38 -3.38
CA GLN A 138 3.85 10.88 -4.05
C GLN A 138 2.70 10.76 -3.06
N ARG A 139 1.53 11.24 -3.49
CA ARG A 139 0.32 11.21 -2.68
C ARG A 139 -0.45 9.95 -3.02
N TRP A 140 -0.95 9.29 -1.98
CA TRP A 140 -1.76 8.09 -2.10
C TRP A 140 -3.15 8.36 -1.54
N ILE A 141 -4.15 8.10 -2.37
CA ILE A 141 -5.56 8.26 -2.06
C ILE A 141 -6.07 6.91 -1.56
N LEU A 142 -6.66 6.91 -0.36
CA LEU A 142 -7.40 5.76 0.14
C LEU A 142 -8.86 5.93 -0.24
N LEU A 143 -9.30 5.21 -1.26
CA LEU A 143 -10.69 5.20 -1.70
C LEU A 143 -11.44 4.11 -0.91
N PRO A 144 -12.36 4.47 0.01
CA PRO A 144 -13.13 3.48 0.75
C PRO A 144 -13.99 2.69 -0.21
N VAL A 145 -13.90 1.37 -0.13
CA VAL A 145 -14.76 0.47 -0.89
C VAL A 145 -15.82 -0.03 0.09
N PRO A 146 -17.11 0.24 -0.15
CA PRO A 146 -18.17 -0.33 0.67
C PRO A 146 -18.10 -1.84 0.49
N PHE A 147 -17.50 -2.53 1.45
CA PHE A 147 -17.42 -3.97 1.45
C PHE A 147 -18.83 -4.51 1.68
N VAL A 148 -19.49 -4.89 0.59
CA VAL A 148 -20.68 -5.74 0.66
C VAL A 148 -20.11 -7.15 0.79
N GLY A 149 -19.95 -7.62 2.02
CA GLY A 149 -19.60 -9.02 2.27
C GLY A 149 -20.64 -9.95 1.63
N PRO A 150 -20.30 -11.22 1.38
CA PRO A 150 -21.32 -12.22 1.10
C PRO A 150 -22.35 -12.33 2.22
#